data_AF-A0AAD1HEC3-F1
#
_entry.id   AF-A0AAD1HEC3-F1
#
_cell.length_a   1.000
_cell.length_b   1.000
_cell.length_c   1.000
_cell.angle_alpha   90.00
_cell.angle_beta   90.00
_cell.angle_gamma   90.00
#
_symmetry.space_group_name_H-M   'P 1'
#
loop_
_entity.id
_entity.type
_entity.pdbx_description
1 polymer ?
#
loop_
_entity_poly.entity_id
_entity_poly.type
_entity_poly.pdbx_seq_one_letter_code
_entity_poly.pdbx_strand_id
1 'polypeptide(L)'
;MSRRILAVPLSVAAVAMWLAAAPAAAGSECGIILPVADRLEAALNTVAPAGTPSYVAGQVRKAVSPLYGLRTPSAIDLRIRSDMLAAQIDDSDPYRPASPDLLVRDLAATRELLAGARGSCAPQGMPFS
;
A
#
# COMPACT_ATOMS: atom_id res chain seq x y z
N MET A 1 41.96 -37.58 42.50
CA MET A 1 42.74 -37.19 41.30
C MET A 1 41.85 -37.30 40.07
N SER A 2 41.75 -36.20 39.30
CA SER A 2 41.37 -36.08 37.88
C SER A 2 40.01 -36.56 37.35
N ARG A 3 39.02 -35.65 37.41
CA ARG A 3 38.33 -34.98 36.29
C ARG A 3 38.34 -35.70 34.92
N ARG A 4 37.15 -36.01 34.37
CA ARG A 4 36.80 -35.78 32.94
C ARG A 4 35.31 -35.47 32.80
N ILE A 5 35.02 -34.18 32.57
CA ILE A 5 33.74 -33.64 32.17
C ILE A 5 33.69 -33.77 30.64
N LEU A 6 32.79 -34.58 30.11
CA LEU A 6 32.47 -34.58 28.67
C LEU A 6 31.27 -33.66 28.45
N ALA A 7 31.58 -32.41 28.11
CA ALA A 7 30.65 -31.49 27.49
C ALA A 7 30.63 -31.77 25.98
N VAL A 8 29.45 -31.95 25.39
CA VAL A 8 28.98 -31.34 24.12
C VAL A 8 27.48 -31.72 23.95
N PRO A 9 26.54 -30.75 23.97
CA PRO A 9 25.27 -30.88 23.27
C PRO A 9 25.25 -29.88 22.10
N LEU A 10 25.45 -30.39 20.89
CA LEU A 10 25.05 -29.77 19.62
C LEU A 10 24.13 -30.84 19.00
N SER A 11 22.85 -30.58 18.70
CA SER A 11 22.43 -29.61 17.72
C SER A 11 20.94 -29.30 17.90
N VAL A 12 20.58 -28.03 18.00
CA VAL A 12 19.21 -27.55 17.83
C VAL A 12 18.95 -27.45 16.33
N ALA A 13 18.30 -28.47 15.75
CA ALA A 13 17.79 -28.39 14.38
C ALA A 13 16.40 -27.73 14.41
N ALA A 14 16.39 -26.40 14.52
CA ALA A 14 15.20 -25.60 14.26
C ALA A 14 14.98 -25.48 12.75
N VAL A 15 14.32 -26.47 12.16
CA VAL A 15 13.80 -26.35 10.79
C VAL A 15 12.43 -25.69 10.88
N ALA A 16 12.43 -24.37 11.01
CA ALA A 16 11.25 -23.55 10.76
C ALA A 16 11.01 -23.50 9.25
N MET A 17 10.49 -24.58 8.67
CA MET A 17 9.82 -24.51 7.36
C MET A 17 8.45 -23.89 7.54
N TRP A 18 8.41 -22.61 7.89
CA TRP A 18 7.28 -21.77 7.53
C TRP A 18 7.51 -21.34 6.09
N LEU A 19 7.01 -22.15 5.15
CA LEU A 19 6.69 -21.66 3.82
C LEU A 19 5.63 -20.57 4.01
N ALA A 20 6.08 -19.32 4.13
CA ALA A 20 5.29 -18.18 3.77
C ALA A 20 4.97 -18.32 2.28
N ALA A 21 3.92 -19.09 1.97
CA ALA A 21 3.25 -18.99 0.69
C ALA A 21 2.70 -17.57 0.61
N ALA A 22 3.50 -16.67 0.05
CA ALA A 22 3.04 -15.34 -0.33
C ALA A 22 1.77 -15.54 -1.18
N PRO A 23 0.66 -14.89 -0.85
CA PRO A 23 -0.57 -15.11 -1.57
C PRO A 23 -0.35 -14.74 -3.04
N ALA A 24 -0.43 -15.73 -3.92
CA ALA A 24 -0.40 -15.58 -5.37
C ALA A 24 -1.71 -14.93 -5.90
N ALA A 25 -2.14 -13.83 -5.28
CA ALA A 25 -3.35 -13.08 -5.63
C ALA A 25 -3.04 -11.77 -6.37
N ALA A 26 -1.76 -11.52 -6.70
CA ALA A 26 -1.37 -10.34 -7.48
C ALA A 26 -1.45 -10.54 -9.01
N GLY A 27 -2.06 -11.63 -9.49
CA GLY A 27 -2.15 -11.89 -10.93
C GLY A 27 -3.38 -11.29 -11.61
N SER A 28 -4.56 -11.40 -10.99
CA SER A 28 -5.83 -11.11 -11.69
C SER A 28 -6.22 -9.64 -11.68
N GLU A 29 -5.96 -8.92 -10.58
CA GLU A 29 -6.43 -7.55 -10.43
C GLU A 29 -5.42 -6.50 -10.91
N CYS A 30 -4.16 -6.90 -11.17
CA CYS A 30 -3.09 -5.97 -11.56
C CYS A 30 -3.30 -5.29 -12.91
N GLY A 31 -4.08 -5.90 -13.82
CA GLY A 31 -4.54 -5.25 -15.05
C GLY A 31 -5.43 -4.02 -14.81
N ILE A 32 -6.02 -3.89 -13.61
CA ILE A 32 -6.82 -2.74 -13.18
C ILE A 32 -6.01 -1.83 -12.24
N ILE A 33 -5.28 -2.42 -11.29
CA ILE A 33 -4.52 -1.67 -10.28
C ILE A 33 -3.45 -0.78 -10.92
N LEU A 34 -2.67 -1.28 -11.89
CA LEU A 34 -1.59 -0.49 -12.50
C LEU A 34 -2.11 0.77 -13.23
N PRO A 35 -3.11 0.67 -14.13
CA PRO A 35 -3.68 1.86 -14.76
C PRO A 35 -4.32 2.84 -13.76
N VAL A 36 -4.91 2.35 -12.67
CA VAL A 36 -5.42 3.21 -11.61
C VAL A 36 -4.28 3.92 -10.90
N ALA A 37 -3.19 3.22 -10.59
CA ALA A 37 -2.03 3.77 -9.93
C ALA A 37 -1.45 4.95 -10.73
N ASP A 38 -1.31 4.82 -12.04
CA ASP A 38 -0.79 5.90 -12.89
C ASP A 38 -1.71 7.13 -12.92
N ARG A 39 -3.03 6.92 -13.02
CA ARG A 39 -4.01 8.02 -12.98
C ARG A 39 -4.02 8.71 -11.62
N LEU A 40 -3.94 7.93 -10.54
CA LEU A 40 -3.92 8.44 -9.18
C LEU A 40 -2.64 9.24 -8.95
N GLU A 41 -1.47 8.75 -9.36
CA GLU A 41 -0.21 9.49 -9.26
C GLU A 41 -0.29 10.86 -9.94
N ALA A 42 -0.85 10.93 -11.14
CA ALA A 42 -1.04 12.18 -11.84
C ALA A 42 -1.91 13.17 -11.04
N ALA A 43 -3.01 12.69 -10.42
CA ALA A 43 -3.84 13.52 -9.56
C ALA A 43 -3.10 13.95 -8.28
N LEU A 44 -2.36 13.05 -7.62
CA LEU A 44 -1.59 13.34 -6.41
C LEU A 44 -0.46 14.36 -6.63
N ASN A 45 0.07 14.45 -7.85
CA ASN A 45 1.07 15.46 -8.22
C ASN A 45 0.49 16.88 -8.34
N THR A 46 -0.83 17.02 -8.37
CA THR A 46 -1.50 18.33 -8.35
C THR A 46 -1.83 18.82 -6.94
N VAL A 47 -1.65 17.97 -5.92
CA VAL A 47 -1.94 18.30 -4.52
C VAL A 47 -0.80 19.14 -3.96
N ALA A 48 -1.12 20.37 -3.56
CA ALA A 48 -0.22 21.31 -2.93
C ALA A 48 -0.64 21.60 -1.47
N PRO A 49 0.29 21.60 -0.50
CA PRO A 49 -0.03 21.88 0.91
C PRO A 49 -0.65 23.26 1.15
N ALA A 50 -0.31 24.24 0.31
CA ALA A 50 -0.71 25.64 0.46
C ALA A 50 -1.97 26.03 -0.33
N GLY A 51 -2.70 25.06 -0.89
CA GLY A 51 -3.93 25.31 -1.63
C GLY A 51 -4.12 24.33 -2.77
N THR A 52 -4.76 23.21 -2.48
CA THR A 52 -5.23 22.27 -3.50
C THR A 52 -6.64 22.67 -3.94
N PRO A 53 -6.90 22.88 -5.24
CA PRO A 53 -8.25 23.16 -5.71
C PRO A 53 -9.20 21.99 -5.40
N SER A 54 -10.43 22.28 -4.96
CA SER A 54 -11.41 21.25 -4.57
C SER A 54 -11.77 20.27 -5.70
N TYR A 55 -11.68 20.69 -6.97
CA TYR A 55 -11.91 19.79 -8.11
C TYR A 55 -10.94 18.61 -8.15
N VAL A 56 -9.76 18.73 -7.52
CA VAL A 56 -8.77 17.64 -7.43
C VAL A 56 -9.33 16.46 -6.64
N ALA A 57 -10.18 16.70 -5.63
CA ALA A 57 -10.87 15.63 -4.92
C ALA A 57 -11.70 14.76 -5.89
N GLY A 58 -12.42 15.39 -6.82
CA GLY A 58 -13.16 14.70 -7.87
C GLY A 58 -12.26 13.89 -8.81
N GLN A 59 -11.05 14.40 -9.13
CA GLN A 59 -10.07 13.66 -9.92
C GLN A 59 -9.53 12.43 -9.19
N VAL A 60 -9.23 12.56 -7.89
CA VAL A 60 -8.79 11.45 -7.04
C VAL A 60 -9.88 10.37 -6.98
N ARG A 61 -11.13 10.74 -6.66
CA ARG A 61 -12.27 9.81 -6.60
C ARG A 61 -12.52 9.11 -7.94
N LYS A 62 -12.43 9.87 -9.05
CA LYS A 62 -12.56 9.30 -10.41
C LYS A 62 -11.43 8.31 -10.71
N ALA A 63 -10.19 8.62 -10.34
CA ALA A 63 -9.05 7.74 -10.56
C ALA A 63 -9.21 6.41 -9.82
N VAL A 64 -9.70 6.43 -8.57
CA VAL A 64 -9.87 5.21 -7.75
C VAL A 64 -11.18 4.47 -7.97
N SER A 65 -12.14 5.03 -8.71
CA SER A 65 -13.41 4.38 -9.02
C SER A 65 -13.29 2.93 -9.55
N PRO A 66 -12.29 2.54 -10.38
CA PRO A 66 -12.16 1.16 -10.84
C PRO A 66 -11.67 0.18 -9.77
N LEU A 67 -11.17 0.65 -8.62
CA LEU A 67 -10.82 -0.21 -7.49
C LEU A 67 -12.05 -0.70 -6.74
N TYR A 68 -13.20 -0.07 -6.94
CA TYR A 68 -14.45 -0.55 -6.35
C TYR A 68 -14.84 -1.89 -6.94
N GLY A 69 -14.89 -2.92 -6.08
CA GLY A 69 -15.18 -4.30 -6.48
C GLY A 69 -13.95 -5.22 -6.46
N LEU A 70 -12.75 -4.64 -6.38
CA LEU A 70 -11.53 -5.41 -6.16
C LEU A 70 -11.43 -5.86 -4.69
N ARG A 71 -10.76 -7.00 -4.48
CA ARG A 71 -10.67 -7.65 -3.16
C ARG A 71 -9.26 -7.77 -2.63
N THR A 72 -8.24 -7.49 -3.43
CA THR A 72 -6.86 -7.50 -2.93
C THR A 72 -6.67 -6.42 -1.85
N PRO A 73 -5.90 -6.71 -0.78
CA PRO A 73 -5.64 -5.73 0.28
C PRO A 73 -5.10 -4.41 -0.26
N SER A 74 -4.16 -4.46 -1.21
CA SER A 74 -3.58 -3.29 -1.86
C SER A 74 -4.61 -2.41 -2.59
N ALA A 75 -5.65 -3.00 -3.19
CA ALA A 75 -6.69 -2.21 -3.85
C ALA A 75 -7.65 -1.58 -2.82
N ILE A 76 -7.99 -2.32 -1.77
CA ILE A 76 -8.88 -1.85 -0.70
C ILE A 76 -8.24 -0.70 0.06
N ASP A 77 -6.99 -0.86 0.50
CA ASP A 77 -6.28 0.14 1.29
C ASP A 77 -6.06 1.42 0.50
N LEU A 78 -5.63 1.29 -0.77
CA LEU A 78 -5.42 2.42 -1.66
C LEU A 78 -6.71 3.20 -1.90
N ARG A 79 -7.84 2.51 -2.12
CA ARG A 79 -9.16 3.13 -2.26
C ARG A 79 -9.53 3.93 -1.01
N ILE A 80 -9.50 3.28 0.17
CA ILE A 80 -9.89 3.89 1.44
C ILE A 80 -9.06 5.14 1.73
N ARG A 81 -7.73 5.06 1.57
CA ARG A 81 -6.85 6.20 1.84
C ARG A 81 -7.00 7.32 0.81
N SER A 82 -7.24 6.99 -0.45
CA SER A 82 -7.50 8.00 -1.49
C SER A 82 -8.82 8.74 -1.25
N ASP A 83 -9.86 8.05 -0.78
CA ASP A 83 -11.14 8.69 -0.43
C ASP A 83 -10.99 9.61 0.80
N MET A 84 -10.21 9.21 1.81
CA MET A 84 -9.87 10.09 2.94
C MET A 84 -9.09 11.33 2.47
N LEU A 85 -8.12 11.16 1.57
CA LEU A 85 -7.38 12.30 1.01
C LEU A 85 -8.30 13.22 0.21
N ALA A 86 -9.20 12.67 -0.60
CA ALA A 86 -10.17 13.46 -1.35
C ALA A 86 -11.08 14.27 -0.39
N ALA A 87 -11.52 13.66 0.71
CA ALA A 87 -12.29 14.34 1.74
C ALA A 87 -11.52 15.49 2.41
N GLN A 88 -10.21 15.36 2.63
CA GLN A 88 -9.37 16.47 3.12
C GLN A 88 -9.21 17.61 2.10
N ILE A 89 -9.31 17.31 0.79
CA ILE A 89 -9.16 18.32 -0.27
C ILE A 89 -10.46 19.13 -0.44
N ASP A 90 -11.62 18.48 -0.37
CA ASP A 90 -12.93 19.12 -0.56
C ASP A 90 -13.67 19.46 0.75
N ASP A 91 -13.05 19.18 1.91
CA ASP A 91 -13.60 19.39 3.25
C ASP A 91 -15.00 18.76 3.43
N SER A 92 -15.20 17.58 2.82
CA SER A 92 -16.51 16.91 2.79
C SER A 92 -16.78 15.97 3.97
N ASP A 93 -15.79 15.69 4.82
CA ASP A 93 -15.96 14.84 6.01
C ASP A 93 -16.25 15.68 7.27
N PRO A 94 -17.52 15.72 7.76
CA PRO A 94 -17.88 16.53 8.92
C PRO A 94 -17.27 16.02 10.23
N TYR A 95 -16.79 14.77 10.28
CA TYR A 95 -16.17 14.19 11.46
C TYR A 95 -14.65 14.37 11.48
N ARG A 96 -14.08 14.84 10.37
CA ARG A 96 -12.64 15.03 10.19
C ARG A 96 -12.36 16.32 9.43
N PRO A 97 -12.39 17.47 10.13
CA PRO A 97 -12.17 18.77 9.50
C PRO A 97 -10.87 18.83 8.71
N ALA A 98 -10.90 19.48 7.53
CA ALA A 98 -9.71 19.67 6.72
C ALA A 98 -8.65 20.49 7.46
N SER A 99 -7.41 20.03 7.41
CA SER A 99 -6.25 20.80 7.87
C SER A 99 -5.01 20.50 7.02
N PRO A 100 -4.07 21.46 6.88
CA PRO A 100 -2.86 21.25 6.09
C PRO A 100 -2.02 20.07 6.57
N ASP A 101 -1.86 19.88 7.89
CA ASP A 101 -1.12 18.77 8.46
C ASP A 101 -1.75 17.41 8.13
N LEU A 102 -3.09 17.32 8.21
CA LEU A 102 -3.82 16.10 7.85
C LEU A 102 -3.72 15.82 6.34
N LEU A 103 -3.81 16.86 5.51
CA LEU A 103 -3.65 16.75 4.06
C LEU A 103 -2.28 16.20 3.69
N VAL A 104 -1.20 16.74 4.28
CA VAL A 104 0.17 16.27 4.06
C VAL A 104 0.34 14.81 4.52
N ARG A 105 -0.19 14.48 5.70
CA ARG A 105 -0.13 13.11 6.24
C ARG A 105 -0.85 12.10 5.36
N ASP A 106 -2.05 12.43 4.89
CA ASP A 106 -2.83 11.52 4.04
C ASP A 106 -2.26 11.42 2.63
N LEU A 107 -1.70 12.50 2.09
CA LEU A 107 -1.00 12.49 0.81
C LEU A 107 0.22 11.55 0.88
N ALA A 108 1.01 11.66 1.94
CA ALA A 108 2.16 10.77 2.16
C ALA A 108 1.73 9.30 2.27
N ALA A 109 0.72 9.00 3.07
CA ALA A 109 0.20 7.64 3.22
C ALA A 109 -0.39 7.07 1.92
N THR A 110 -1.06 7.92 1.14
CA THR A 110 -1.62 7.50 -0.16
C THR A 110 -0.50 7.18 -1.16
N ARG A 111 0.58 7.96 -1.16
CA ARG A 111 1.78 7.69 -2.00
C ARG A 111 2.50 6.41 -1.58
N GLU A 112 2.58 6.12 -0.29
CA GLU A 112 3.15 4.87 0.21
C GLU A 112 2.34 3.65 -0.26
N LEU A 113 1.01 3.70 -0.12
CA LEU A 113 0.14 2.63 -0.60
C LEU A 113 0.15 2.50 -2.12
N LEU A 114 0.29 3.61 -2.85
CA LEU A 114 0.44 3.59 -4.29
C LEU A 114 1.71 2.84 -4.71
N ALA A 115 2.84 3.11 -4.05
CA ALA A 115 4.08 2.37 -4.26
C ALA A 115 3.93 0.89 -3.88
N GLY A 116 3.26 0.58 -2.77
CA GLY A 116 2.94 -0.79 -2.35
C GLY A 116 2.07 -1.54 -3.35
N ALA A 117 1.04 -0.90 -3.91
CA ALA A 117 0.16 -1.47 -4.93
C ALA A 117 0.89 -1.74 -6.26
N ARG A 118 1.87 -0.90 -6.63
CA ARG A 118 2.75 -1.19 -7.77
C ARG A 118 3.71 -2.34 -7.48
N GLY A 119 4.28 -2.37 -6.27
CA GLY A 119 5.16 -3.43 -5.82
C GLY A 119 4.48 -4.80 -5.77
N SER A 120 3.21 -4.87 -5.35
CA SER A 120 2.45 -6.11 -5.37
C SER A 120 2.21 -6.62 -6.80
N CYS A 121 2.05 -5.70 -7.76
CA CYS A 121 1.88 -6.02 -9.18
C CYS A 121 3.19 -6.19 -9.96
N ALA A 122 4.35 -6.02 -9.33
CA ALA A 122 5.63 -6.21 -9.99
C ALA A 122 5.82 -7.70 -10.33
N PRO A 123 6.38 -8.02 -11.52
CA PRO A 123 6.72 -9.39 -11.85
C PRO A 123 7.70 -9.91 -10.80
N GLN A 124 7.27 -10.90 -10.02
CA GLN A 124 8.15 -11.53 -9.05
C GLN A 124 9.18 -12.34 -9.84
N GLY A 125 10.41 -11.84 -9.90
CA GLY A 125 11.50 -12.51 -10.58
C GLY A 125 11.58 -13.94 -10.09
N MET A 126 11.46 -14.91 -11.01
CA MET A 126 11.79 -16.29 -10.70
C MET A 126 13.25 -16.30 -10.19
N PRO A 127 13.57 -16.92 -9.05
CA PRO A 127 14.95 -17.20 -8.75
C PRO A 127 15.47 -18.08 -9.89
N PHE A 128 16.39 -17.54 -10.69
CA PHE A 128 17.14 -18.32 -11.66
C PHE A 128 17.78 -19.50 -10.91
N SER A 129 17.60 -20.70 -11.49
CA SER A 129 18.06 -22.00 -11.01
C SER A 129 19.55 -22.05 -10.67
#